data_AF-A0A7S3J2P8-F1
#
_entry.id   AF-A0A7S3J2P8-F1
#
_cell.length_a   1.000
_cell.length_b   1.000
_cell.length_c   1.000
_cell.angle_alpha   90.00
_cell.angle_beta   90.00
_cell.angle_gamma   90.00
#
_symmetry.space_group_name_H-M   'P 1'
#
loop_
_entity.id
_entity.type
_entity.pdbx_description
1 polymer ?
#
loop_
_entity_poly.entity_id
_entity_poly.type
_entity_poly.pdbx_seq_one_letter_code
_entity_poly.pdbx_strand_id
1 'polypeptide(L)'
;RYGYSAHMEKVNRAQAFASQGKTEDYMLAKKHFEINPSHPVMKELLQRVKSSGGNPDKETIDTMNLIYNVALLDSGFIIDDPSEISGTMQKILRSELGIDRNAEIEEVEVEEESEKDEVVDQEIPDDAGEEVTASEDEKKDDL
;
A
#
# COMPACT_ATOMS: atom_id res chain seq x y z
N ARG A 1 -18.40 11.37 -19.65
CA ARG A 1 -18.09 10.16 -18.87
C ARG A 1 -18.67 10.40 -17.47
N TYR A 2 -19.47 9.47 -16.94
CA TYR A 2 -20.06 9.57 -15.59
C TYR A 2 -19.29 8.63 -14.66
N GLY A 3 -18.94 9.06 -13.45
CA GLY A 3 -18.19 8.25 -12.48
C GLY A 3 -17.27 9.10 -11.60
N TYR A 4 -16.85 8.53 -10.48
CA TYR A 4 -15.90 9.16 -9.55
C TYR A 4 -14.49 9.12 -10.13
N SER A 5 -13.75 10.23 -10.02
CA SER A 5 -12.30 10.21 -10.27
C SER A 5 -11.59 9.44 -9.15
N ALA A 6 -10.35 9.01 -9.36
CA ALA A 6 -9.56 8.31 -8.34
C ALA A 6 -9.50 9.10 -7.02
N HIS A 7 -9.30 10.41 -7.10
CA HIS A 7 -9.31 11.30 -5.93
C HIS A 7 -10.69 11.37 -5.27
N MET A 8 -11.76 11.48 -6.07
CA MET A 8 -13.13 11.54 -5.55
C MET A 8 -13.53 10.22 -4.89
N GLU A 9 -13.14 9.08 -5.46
CA GLU A 9 -13.34 7.75 -4.87
C GLU A 9 -12.60 7.63 -3.55
N LYS A 10 -11.35 8.13 -3.46
CA LYS A 10 -10.58 8.14 -2.23
C LYS A 10 -11.24 8.98 -1.13
N VAL A 11 -11.67 10.20 -1.44
CA VAL A 11 -12.35 11.09 -0.48
C VAL A 11 -13.70 10.52 -0.05
N ASN A 12 -14.49 10.03 -1.00
CA ASN A 12 -15.80 9.46 -0.71
C ASN A 12 -15.70 8.17 0.10
N ARG A 13 -14.75 7.28 -0.22
CA ARG A 13 -14.50 6.06 0.57
C ARG A 13 -14.14 6.44 2.02
N ALA A 14 -13.28 7.43 2.22
CA ALA A 14 -12.91 7.90 3.56
C ALA A 14 -14.12 8.49 4.32
N GLN A 15 -15.01 9.22 3.65
CA GLN A 15 -16.23 9.79 4.26
C GLN A 15 -17.28 8.71 4.56
N ALA A 16 -17.50 7.76 3.64
CA ALA A 16 -18.40 6.63 3.83
C ALA A 16 -17.95 5.67 4.95
N PHE A 17 -16.65 5.60 5.25
CA PHE A 17 -16.18 4.91 6.46
C PHE A 17 -16.51 5.68 7.74
N ALA A 18 -16.50 7.02 7.70
CA ALA A 18 -16.77 7.87 8.85
C ALA A 18 -18.28 8.00 9.16
N SER A 19 -19.12 8.09 8.13
CA SER A 19 -20.57 8.07 8.26
C SER A 19 -21.06 6.68 7.82
N GLN A 20 -21.68 5.90 8.72
CA GLN A 20 -22.23 4.55 8.47
C GLN A 20 -23.39 4.52 7.44
N GLY A 21 -23.32 5.33 6.39
CA GLY A 21 -24.28 5.46 5.31
C GLY A 21 -23.93 4.56 4.12
N LYS A 22 -24.97 4.19 3.36
CA LYS A 22 -24.89 3.30 2.21
C LYS A 22 -23.85 3.77 1.18
N THR A 23 -22.93 2.89 0.82
CA THR A 23 -22.08 3.02 -0.37
C THR A 23 -22.95 3.19 -1.61
N GLU A 24 -22.82 4.32 -2.31
CA GLU A 24 -23.61 4.60 -3.52
C GLU A 24 -23.16 3.73 -4.71
N ASP A 25 -24.11 3.29 -5.55
CA ASP A 25 -23.86 2.50 -6.78
C ASP A 25 -22.84 3.14 -7.74
N TYR A 26 -22.63 4.46 -7.66
CA TYR A 26 -21.65 5.20 -8.45
C TYR A 26 -20.19 4.93 -8.03
N MET A 27 -19.95 4.42 -6.82
CA MET A 27 -18.62 3.96 -6.37
C MET A 27 -18.23 2.61 -6.99
N LEU A 28 -19.22 1.84 -7.48
CA LEU A 28 -19.04 0.56 -8.16
C LEU A 28 -18.90 0.72 -9.68
N ALA A 29 -18.75 1.95 -10.18
CA ALA A 29 -18.56 2.21 -11.59
C ALA A 29 -17.31 1.48 -12.12
N LYS A 30 -17.46 0.76 -13.24
CA LYS A 30 -16.35 0.06 -13.88
C LYS A 30 -15.31 1.07 -14.36
N LYS A 31 -14.04 0.81 -14.02
CA LYS A 31 -12.89 1.58 -14.47
C LYS A 31 -12.45 1.09 -15.85
N HIS A 32 -11.95 2.00 -16.68
CA HIS A 32 -11.38 1.65 -17.98
C HIS A 32 -9.85 1.54 -17.87
N PHE A 33 -9.30 0.39 -18.26
CA PHE A 33 -7.87 0.18 -18.34
C PHE A 33 -7.41 0.49 -19.77
N GLU A 34 -6.77 1.64 -19.96
CA GLU A 34 -6.30 2.11 -21.27
C GLU A 34 -4.89 1.57 -21.54
N ILE A 35 -4.68 0.97 -22.72
CA ILE A 35 -3.40 0.35 -23.10
C ILE A 35 -2.68 1.13 -24.20
N ASN A 36 -1.35 1.17 -24.13
CA ASN A 36 -0.51 1.70 -25.20
C ASN A 36 -0.09 0.58 -26.18
N PRO A 37 -0.63 0.53 -27.41
CA PRO A 37 -0.33 -0.54 -28.38
C PRO A 37 1.12 -0.48 -28.91
N SER A 38 1.81 0.65 -28.76
CA SER A 38 3.19 0.81 -29.21
C SER A 38 4.20 0.27 -28.20
N HIS A 39 3.78 0.05 -26.94
CA HIS A 39 4.67 -0.39 -25.87
C HIS A 39 5.15 -1.85 -26.11
N PRO A 40 6.46 -2.12 -26.05
CA PRO A 40 7.01 -3.44 -26.39
C PRO A 40 6.45 -4.57 -25.53
N VAL A 41 6.25 -4.35 -24.22
CA VAL A 41 5.62 -5.35 -23.33
C VAL A 41 4.19 -5.70 -23.79
N MET A 42 3.40 -4.72 -24.23
CA MET A 42 2.02 -4.98 -24.68
C MET A 42 1.99 -5.76 -25.99
N LYS A 43 2.96 -5.53 -26.88
CA LYS A 43 3.12 -6.31 -28.12
C LYS A 43 3.50 -7.76 -27.83
N GLU A 44 4.41 -7.98 -26.90
CA GLU A 44 4.82 -9.32 -26.46
C GLU A 44 3.64 -10.08 -25.82
N LEU A 45 2.91 -9.45 -24.89
CA LEU A 45 1.72 -10.04 -24.28
C LEU A 45 0.67 -10.42 -25.33
N LEU A 46 0.44 -9.55 -26.33
CA LEU A 46 -0.47 -9.85 -27.44
C LEU A 46 0.00 -11.08 -28.24
N GLN A 47 1.29 -11.20 -28.50
CA GLN A 47 1.85 -12.35 -29.21
C GLN A 47 1.65 -13.64 -28.41
N ARG A 48 1.92 -13.64 -27.10
CA ARG A 48 1.71 -14.80 -26.23
C ARG A 48 0.25 -15.26 -26.23
N VAL A 49 -0.70 -14.32 -26.12
CA VAL A 49 -2.14 -14.61 -26.17
C VAL A 49 -2.57 -15.18 -27.53
N LYS A 50 -2.03 -14.65 -28.64
CA LYS A 50 -2.33 -15.16 -29.98
C LYS A 50 -1.78 -16.57 -30.19
N SER A 51 -0.54 -16.82 -29.78
CA SER A 51 0.11 -18.12 -29.91
C SER A 51 -0.56 -19.20 -29.07
N SER A 52 -1.20 -18.84 -27.95
CA SER A 52 -1.95 -19.77 -27.11
C SER A 52 -3.42 -19.97 -27.52
N GLY A 53 -3.84 -19.40 -28.65
CA GLY A 53 -5.24 -19.49 -29.10
C GLY A 53 -6.23 -18.82 -28.16
N GLY A 54 -5.79 -17.79 -27.41
CA GLY A 54 -6.61 -17.07 -26.43
C GLY A 54 -6.55 -17.61 -25.01
N ASN A 55 -5.73 -18.64 -24.74
CA ASN A 55 -5.56 -19.24 -23.41
C ASN A 55 -4.11 -19.05 -22.92
N PRO A 56 -3.70 -17.83 -22.54
CA PRO A 56 -2.34 -17.56 -22.10
C PRO A 56 -1.97 -18.38 -20.85
N ASP A 57 -0.68 -18.64 -20.69
CA ASP A 57 -0.16 -19.30 -19.50
C ASP A 57 -0.30 -18.43 -18.24
N LYS A 58 -0.11 -19.06 -17.08
CA LYS A 58 -0.23 -18.39 -15.78
C LYS A 58 0.76 -17.23 -15.65
N GLU A 59 1.96 -17.34 -16.21
CA GLU A 59 2.98 -16.29 -16.16
C GLU A 59 2.55 -15.03 -16.91
N THR A 60 1.97 -15.19 -18.11
CA THR A 60 1.43 -14.09 -18.91
C THR A 60 0.27 -13.41 -18.18
N ILE A 61 -0.63 -14.19 -17.55
CA ILE A 61 -1.74 -13.67 -16.75
C ILE A 61 -1.22 -12.91 -15.52
N ASP A 62 -0.29 -13.48 -14.77
CA ASP A 62 0.30 -12.86 -13.58
C ASP A 62 1.01 -11.54 -13.94
N THR A 63 1.73 -11.51 -15.07
CA THR A 63 2.38 -10.29 -15.58
C THR A 63 1.34 -9.22 -15.93
N MET A 64 0.25 -9.59 -16.60
CA MET A 64 -0.84 -8.66 -16.93
C MET A 64 -1.52 -8.11 -15.66
N ASN A 65 -1.74 -8.96 -14.65
CA ASN A 65 -2.28 -8.55 -13.36
C ASN A 65 -1.35 -7.57 -12.64
N LEU A 66 -0.04 -7.79 -12.68
CA LEU A 66 0.93 -6.85 -12.11
C LEU A 66 0.86 -5.49 -12.82
N ILE A 67 0.85 -5.46 -14.16
CA ILE A 67 0.74 -4.21 -14.93
C ILE A 67 -0.56 -3.46 -14.58
N TYR A 68 -1.67 -4.18 -14.47
CA TYR A 68 -2.96 -3.62 -14.07
C TYR A 68 -2.89 -2.97 -12.67
N ASN A 69 -2.30 -3.67 -11.70
CA ASN A 69 -2.14 -3.17 -10.34
C ASN A 69 -1.21 -1.96 -10.24
N VAL A 70 -0.10 -1.95 -10.99
CA VAL A 70 0.79 -0.79 -11.09
C VAL A 70 0.05 0.40 -11.69
N ALA A 71 -0.75 0.19 -12.73
CA ALA A 71 -1.55 1.27 -13.33
C ALA A 71 -2.61 1.82 -12.38
N LEU A 72 -3.22 0.99 -11.53
CA LEU A 72 -4.13 1.45 -10.48
C LEU A 72 -3.40 2.36 -9.48
N LEU A 73 -2.22 1.95 -9.04
CA LEU A 73 -1.37 2.72 -8.12
C LEU A 73 -1.01 4.09 -8.71
N ASP A 74 -0.48 4.11 -9.93
CA ASP A 74 -0.08 5.34 -10.63
C ASP A 74 -1.26 6.27 -10.90
N SER A 75 -2.44 5.71 -11.16
CA SER A 75 -3.67 6.47 -11.36
C SER A 75 -4.28 7.01 -10.06
N GLY A 76 -3.70 6.66 -8.90
CA GLY A 76 -4.15 7.11 -7.58
C GLY A 76 -5.42 6.42 -7.08
N PHE A 77 -5.79 5.27 -7.66
CA PHE A 77 -6.87 4.45 -7.15
C PHE A 77 -6.40 3.67 -5.92
N ILE A 78 -7.34 3.34 -5.04
CA ILE A 78 -7.05 2.47 -3.89
C ILE A 78 -6.95 1.03 -4.39
N ILE A 79 -5.90 0.34 -3.96
CA ILE A 79 -5.72 -1.11 -4.12
C ILE A 79 -6.45 -1.79 -2.96
N ASP A 80 -7.31 -2.75 -3.27
CA ASP A 80 -8.13 -3.44 -2.27
C ASP A 80 -7.33 -4.50 -1.50
N ASP A 81 -6.45 -5.26 -2.16
CA ASP A 81 -5.51 -6.20 -1.51
C ASP A 81 -4.06 -5.98 -2.00
N PRO A 82 -3.24 -5.25 -1.22
CA PRO A 82 -1.83 -5.05 -1.52
C PRO A 82 -0.99 -6.34 -1.53
N SER A 83 -1.45 -7.38 -0.82
CA SER A 83 -0.73 -8.65 -0.66
C SER A 83 -0.69 -9.44 -1.97
N GLU A 84 -1.71 -9.30 -2.83
CA GLU A 84 -1.72 -9.92 -4.16
C GLU A 84 -0.63 -9.35 -5.07
N ILE A 85 -0.35 -8.05 -4.95
CA ILE A 85 0.70 -7.37 -5.70
C ILE A 85 2.07 -7.86 -5.25
N SER A 86 2.32 -7.85 -3.94
CA SER A 86 3.60 -8.29 -3.37
C SER A 86 3.85 -9.77 -3.68
N GLY A 87 2.83 -10.63 -3.55
CA GLY A 87 2.92 -12.04 -3.89
C GLY A 87 3.21 -12.28 -5.38
N THR A 88 2.58 -11.51 -6.27
CA THR A 88 2.86 -11.59 -7.72
C THR A 88 4.27 -11.11 -8.05
N MET A 89 4.70 -9.99 -7.44
CA MET A 89 6.04 -9.46 -7.61
C MET A 89 7.12 -10.44 -7.11
N GLN A 90 6.92 -11.05 -5.94
CA GLN A 90 7.82 -12.08 -5.41
C GLN A 90 7.93 -13.29 -6.36
N LYS A 91 6.80 -13.75 -6.93
CA LYS A 91 6.81 -14.85 -7.92
C LYS A 91 7.60 -14.50 -9.18
N ILE A 92 7.54 -13.25 -9.63
CA ILE A 92 8.31 -12.78 -10.80
C ILE A 92 9.79 -12.68 -10.44
N LEU A 93 10.12 -12.09 -9.28
CA LEU A 93 11.50 -12.01 -8.78
C LEU A 93 12.14 -13.40 -8.63
N ARG A 94 11.41 -14.37 -8.06
CA ARG A 94 11.86 -15.76 -7.97
C ARG A 94 12.18 -16.32 -9.36
N SER A 95 11.28 -16.12 -10.33
CA SER A 95 11.47 -16.58 -11.71
C SER A 95 12.70 -15.96 -12.38
N GLU A 96 12.92 -14.66 -12.20
CA GLU A 96 14.11 -13.94 -12.72
C GLU A 96 15.42 -14.46 -12.11
N LEU A 97 15.39 -14.87 -10.83
CA LEU A 97 16.52 -15.47 -10.14
C LEU A 97 16.67 -16.98 -10.41
N GLY A 98 15.80 -17.59 -11.24
CA GLY A 98 15.81 -19.03 -11.51
C GLY A 98 15.32 -19.90 -10.34
N ILE A 99 14.62 -19.31 -9.37
CA ILE A 99 14.00 -19.98 -8.22
C ILE A 99 12.57 -20.38 -8.59
N ASP A 100 12.10 -21.52 -8.06
CA ASP A 100 10.69 -21.91 -8.23
C ASP A 100 9.74 -20.82 -7.67
N ARG A 101 8.71 -20.48 -8.45
CA ARG A 101 7.78 -19.39 -8.10
C ARG A 101 7.05 -19.67 -6.78
N ASN A 102 6.84 -20.95 -6.44
CA ASN A 102 6.18 -21.40 -5.22
C ASN A 102 7.18 -22.00 -4.22
N ALA A 103 8.48 -21.72 -4.35
CA ALA A 103 9.47 -22.12 -3.35
C ALA A 103 9.02 -21.69 -1.95
N GLU A 104 9.08 -22.63 -1.01
CA GLU A 104 8.84 -22.35 0.40
C GLU A 104 9.97 -21.47 0.93
N ILE A 105 9.62 -20.59 1.87
CA ILE A 105 10.61 -19.76 2.54
C ILE A 105 11.26 -20.65 3.58
N GLU A 106 12.54 -20.93 3.42
CA GLU A 106 13.32 -21.56 4.47
C GLU A 106 13.42 -20.57 5.64
N GLU A 107 12.86 -20.94 6.79
CA GLU A 107 13.02 -20.18 8.02
C GLU A 107 14.50 -20.28 8.41
N VAL A 108 15.23 -19.19 8.23
CA VAL A 108 16.58 -19.07 8.78
C VAL A 108 16.41 -18.97 10.29
N GLU A 109 16.83 -20.00 11.02
CA GLU A 109 17.06 -19.88 12.46
C GLU A 109 18.11 -18.80 12.66
N VAL A 110 17.64 -17.59 12.99
CA VAL A 110 18.53 -16.55 13.51
C VAL A 110 18.93 -17.06 14.88
N GLU A 111 20.14 -17.62 14.99
CA GLU A 111 20.78 -17.78 16.28
C GLU A 111 20.81 -16.38 16.88
N GLU A 112 19.97 -16.13 17.90
CA GLU A 112 20.06 -14.94 18.72
C GLU A 112 21.43 -15.02 19.42
N GLU A 113 22.48 -14.52 18.77
CA GLU A 113 23.63 -14.01 19.49
C GLU A 113 23.07 -12.88 20.34
N SER A 114 22.75 -13.22 21.59
CA SER A 114 22.44 -12.28 22.64
C SER A 114 23.66 -11.38 22.82
N GLU A 115 23.74 -10.31 22.04
CA GLU A 115 24.52 -9.14 22.41
C GLU A 115 23.89 -8.65 23.72
N LYS A 116 24.55 -9.00 24.83
CA LYS A 116 24.34 -8.32 26.10
C LYS A 116 24.72 -6.87 25.85
N ASP A 117 23.73 -6.05 25.50
CA ASP A 117 23.83 -4.60 25.63
C ASP A 117 24.06 -4.31 27.12
N GLU A 118 25.32 -4.03 27.45
CA GLU A 118 25.66 -3.29 28.66
C GLU A 118 24.92 -1.96 28.59
N VAL A 119 23.88 -1.84 29.41
CA VAL A 119 23.20 -0.59 29.72
C VAL A 119 24.26 0.37 30.28
N VAL A 120 24.80 1.25 29.44
CA VAL A 120 25.51 2.45 29.90
C VAL A 120 24.43 3.43 30.33
N ASP A 121 24.12 3.36 31.63
CA ASP A 121 23.30 4.31 32.35
C ASP A 121 23.93 5.71 32.24
N GLN A 122 23.39 6.54 31.35
CA GLN A 122 23.67 7.98 31.39
C GLN A 122 22.65 8.61 32.34
N GLU A 123 23.06 8.76 33.60
CA GLU A 123 22.35 9.56 34.60
C GLU A 123 22.07 10.96 34.05
N ILE A 124 20.79 11.26 33.81
CA ILE A 124 20.29 12.63 33.67
C ILE A 124 20.12 13.15 35.10
N PRO A 125 20.82 14.21 35.54
CA PRO A 125 20.60 14.75 36.88
C PRO A 125 19.23 15.44 36.93
N ASP A 126 18.35 14.90 37.79
CA ASP A 126 17.11 15.51 38.25
C ASP A 126 17.42 16.83 38.98
N ASP A 127 17.11 17.97 38.38
CA ASP A 127 16.98 19.25 39.09
C ASP A 127 15.49 19.54 39.30
N ALA A 128 14.99 19.08 40.44
CA ALA A 128 13.67 19.40 40.94
C ALA A 128 13.76 20.54 41.95
N GLY A 129 13.12 21.67 41.63
CA GLY A 129 12.42 22.47 42.64
C GLY A 129 12.69 23.97 42.62
N GLU A 130 11.75 24.74 42.07
CA GLU A 130 11.17 25.84 42.84
C GLU A 130 9.74 26.16 42.35
N GLU A 131 8.75 25.73 43.15
CA GLU A 131 7.41 26.32 43.16
C GLU A 131 7.52 27.78 43.60
N VAL A 132 7.00 28.70 42.80
CA VAL A 132 6.50 29.99 43.31
C VAL A 132 5.03 30.13 42.92
N THR A 133 4.19 29.82 43.90
CA THR A 133 2.78 30.19 43.95
C THR A 133 2.68 31.64 44.41
N ALA A 134 1.96 32.48 43.66
CA ALA A 134 1.43 33.78 44.12
C ALA A 134 0.28 34.16 43.17
N SER A 135 -0.95 33.79 43.51
CA SER A 135 -1.96 34.63 44.20
C SER A 135 -2.96 35.24 43.21
N GLU A 136 -4.18 34.70 43.27
CA GLU A 136 -5.42 35.34 42.81
C GLU A 136 -5.59 36.72 43.48
N ASP A 137 -5.96 37.74 42.71
CA ASP A 137 -6.64 38.92 43.25
C ASP A 137 -7.66 39.40 42.21
N GLU A 138 -8.92 39.01 42.43
CA GLU A 138 -10.08 39.65 41.83
C GLU A 138 -10.14 41.11 42.31
N LYS A 139 -10.13 42.06 41.37
CA LYS A 139 -10.81 43.34 41.59
C LYS A 139 -11.61 43.77 40.38
N LYS A 140 -12.93 43.70 40.54
CA LYS A 140 -13.88 44.63 39.93
C LYS A 140 -13.48 46.07 40.26
N ASP A 141 -13.59 46.98 39.29
CA ASP A 141 -14.56 48.09 39.29
C ASP A 141 -14.20 49.11 38.20
N ASP A 142 -15.22 49.39 37.37
CA ASP A 142 -15.58 50.65 36.69
C ASP A 142 -14.49 51.61 36.14
N LEU A 143 -14.51 51.80 34.81
CA LEU A 143 -15.00 53.04 34.16
C LEU A 143 -15.25 52.85 32.65
#